data_AF-A0A6B3II69-F1
#
_entry.id   AF-A0A6B3II69-F1
#
_cell.length_a   1.000
_cell.length_b   1.000
_cell.length_c   1.000
_cell.angle_alpha   90.00
_cell.angle_beta   90.00
_cell.angle_gamma   90.00
#
_symmetry.space_group_name_H-M   'P 1'
#
loop_
_entity.id
_entity.type
_entity.pdbx_description
1 polymer ?
#
loop_
_entity_poly.entity_id
_entity_poly.type
_entity_poly.pdbx_seq_one_letter_code
_entity_poly.pdbx_strand_id
1 'polypeptide(L)'
;LYDRVLRVTPATADDPGRDRFLLSKGHGPMAYYAVLAAHGFFGEEVLRGFGTYGSPLGHHPDRLLVPGAEIGSGSLGHGLPLAVGTVLGLRAQGLTEPRVWVLVGDAELDEGSNHEAIAHAGPAGLEQLHTLVIDNASATHGWPGGIASRFEAAGWSAVTVDGRDHEALYAAFTAPHPGRPRAVVARVEPKH
;
A
#
# COMPACT_ATOMS: atom_id res chain seq x y z
N LEU A 1 5.49 8.03 -4.39
CA LEU A 1 4.02 8.00 -4.18
C LEU A 1 3.50 9.36 -3.74
N TYR A 2 3.88 9.86 -2.56
CA TYR A 2 3.36 11.10 -1.99
C TYR A 2 3.67 12.37 -2.82
N ASP A 3 4.81 12.45 -3.49
CA ASP A 3 5.17 13.64 -4.30
C ASP A 3 4.39 13.80 -5.61
N ARG A 4 4.14 12.68 -6.31
CA ARG A 4 3.74 12.68 -7.74
C ARG A 4 2.46 11.94 -8.04
N VAL A 5 2.00 11.08 -7.14
CA VAL A 5 0.94 10.10 -7.44
C VAL A 5 -0.27 10.31 -6.56
N LEU A 6 -0.11 10.31 -5.23
CA LEU A 6 -1.24 10.37 -4.31
C LEU A 6 -1.85 11.78 -4.27
N ARG A 7 -3.18 11.85 -4.36
CA ARG A 7 -3.95 13.07 -4.10
C ARG A 7 -4.29 13.15 -2.61
N VAL A 8 -3.32 13.54 -1.78
CA VAL A 8 -3.53 13.74 -0.34
C VAL A 8 -2.51 14.72 0.23
N THR A 9 -2.96 15.58 1.12
CA THR A 9 -2.15 16.53 1.90
C THR A 9 -2.73 16.64 3.31
N PRO A 10 -2.03 17.25 4.27
CA PRO A 10 -2.60 17.51 5.60
C PRO A 10 -3.92 18.30 5.53
N ALA A 11 -4.02 19.28 4.61
CA ALA A 11 -5.22 20.10 4.44
C ALA A 11 -6.40 19.34 3.83
N THR A 12 -6.14 18.24 3.11
CA THR A 12 -7.15 17.41 2.47
C THR A 12 -7.30 16.04 3.12
N ALA A 13 -6.75 15.85 4.33
CA ALA A 13 -6.74 14.55 5.02
C ALA A 13 -8.14 14.03 5.39
N ASP A 14 -9.13 14.92 5.51
CA ASP A 14 -10.53 14.57 5.78
C ASP A 14 -11.41 14.63 4.54
N ASP A 15 -10.86 15.01 3.37
CA ASP A 15 -11.61 15.06 2.12
C ASP A 15 -12.04 13.63 1.69
N PRO A 16 -13.33 13.36 1.47
CA PRO A 16 -13.79 12.07 0.94
C PRO A 16 -13.21 11.73 -0.44
N GLY A 17 -12.87 12.75 -1.24
CA GLY A 17 -12.32 12.63 -2.59
C GLY A 17 -10.82 12.30 -2.66
N ARG A 18 -10.12 12.26 -1.53
CA ARG A 18 -8.67 12.00 -1.49
C ARG A 18 -8.31 10.55 -1.78
N ASP A 19 -7.09 10.33 -2.26
CA ASP A 19 -6.53 8.98 -2.32
C ASP A 19 -6.20 8.47 -0.89
N ARG A 20 -6.31 7.16 -0.68
CA ARG A 20 -6.04 6.48 0.60
C ARG A 20 -4.74 5.67 0.47
N PHE A 21 -3.87 5.70 1.48
CA PHE A 21 -2.64 4.90 1.49
C PHE A 21 -2.56 4.04 2.74
N LEU A 22 -2.47 2.72 2.54
CA LEU A 22 -2.42 1.71 3.59
C LEU A 22 -1.02 1.09 3.59
N LEU A 23 -0.29 1.25 4.70
CA LEU A 23 0.95 0.50 4.93
C LEU A 23 0.59 -0.86 5.53
N SER A 24 0.48 -1.90 4.69
CA SER A 24 0.13 -3.27 5.13
C SER A 24 1.29 -3.94 5.85
N LYS A 25 2.49 -3.85 5.27
CA LYS A 25 3.75 -4.24 5.93
C LYS A 25 4.13 -3.23 7.00
N GLY A 26 3.34 -3.19 8.07
CA GLY A 26 3.45 -2.23 9.16
C GLY A 26 4.75 -2.33 9.96
N HIS A 27 5.50 -3.43 9.81
CA HIS A 27 6.81 -3.60 10.46
C HIS A 27 7.86 -2.68 9.83
N GLY A 28 8.60 -1.96 10.68
CA GLY A 28 9.61 -1.00 10.27
C GLY A 28 9.06 0.25 9.54
N PRO A 29 8.10 0.98 10.12
CA PRO A 29 7.39 2.09 9.48
C PRO A 29 8.20 3.40 9.39
N MET A 30 9.50 3.38 9.73
CA MET A 30 10.33 4.58 9.84
C MET A 30 10.35 5.40 8.53
N ALA A 31 10.49 4.73 7.38
CA ALA A 31 10.44 5.40 6.08
C ALA A 31 9.07 6.05 5.82
N TYR A 32 7.99 5.39 6.26
CA TYR A 32 6.64 5.93 6.14
C TYR A 32 6.45 7.17 7.02
N TYR A 33 6.91 7.12 8.27
CA TYR A 33 6.87 8.28 9.16
C TYR A 33 7.71 9.44 8.65
N ALA A 34 8.89 9.18 8.09
CA ALA A 34 9.72 10.21 7.47
C ALA A 34 9.01 10.90 6.30
N VAL A 35 8.29 10.13 5.46
CA VAL A 35 7.47 10.69 4.38
C VAL A 35 6.33 11.53 4.94
N LEU A 36 5.58 11.05 5.94
CA LEU A 36 4.50 11.82 6.54
C LEU A 36 4.98 13.14 7.16
N ALA A 37 6.13 13.12 7.86
CA ALA A 37 6.76 14.33 8.40
C ALA A 37 7.16 15.31 7.29
N ALA A 38 7.84 14.83 6.24
CA ALA A 38 8.28 15.65 5.12
C ALA A 38 7.11 16.31 4.36
N HIS A 39 5.94 15.68 4.36
CA HIS A 39 4.70 16.23 3.77
C HIS A 39 3.82 17.00 4.77
N GLY A 40 4.32 17.25 6.00
CA GLY A 40 3.68 18.12 6.98
C GLY A 40 2.47 17.52 7.69
N PHE A 41 2.30 16.20 7.69
CA PHE A 41 1.24 15.55 8.49
C PHE A 41 1.48 15.70 9.99
N PHE A 42 2.75 15.80 10.39
CA PHE A 42 3.19 16.17 11.73
C PHE A 42 4.61 16.77 11.64
N GLY A 43 5.08 17.42 12.70
CA GLY A 43 6.40 18.04 12.71
C GLY A 43 7.56 17.03 12.82
N GLU A 44 8.68 17.33 12.18
CA GLU A 44 9.87 16.47 12.17
C GLU A 44 10.41 16.16 13.59
N GLU A 45 10.18 17.06 14.55
CA GLU A 45 10.59 16.86 15.94
C GLU A 45 9.97 15.61 16.59
N VAL A 46 8.79 15.19 16.12
CA VAL A 46 8.09 14.00 16.61
C VAL A 46 8.88 12.72 16.29
N LEU A 47 9.66 12.71 15.19
CA LEU A 47 10.48 11.56 14.79
C LEU A 47 11.50 11.15 15.86
N ARG A 48 11.97 12.09 16.70
CA ARG A 48 12.90 11.81 17.79
C ARG A 48 12.31 10.92 18.89
N GLY A 49 10.98 10.89 19.01
CA GLY A 49 10.26 10.05 19.95
C GLY A 49 9.97 8.64 19.43
N PHE A 50 10.46 8.23 18.26
CA PHE A 50 10.15 6.90 17.72
C PHE A 50 10.49 5.79 18.73
N GLY A 51 9.52 4.92 19.01
CA GLY A 51 9.67 3.78 19.91
C GLY A 51 9.73 4.13 21.41
N THR A 52 9.65 5.41 21.80
CA THR A 52 9.62 5.79 23.22
C THR A 52 8.21 5.67 23.79
N TYR A 53 8.10 5.45 25.11
CA TYR A 53 6.82 5.43 25.80
C TYR A 53 6.02 6.73 25.55
N GLY A 54 4.73 6.61 25.23
CA GLY A 54 3.83 7.75 24.98
C GLY A 54 4.00 8.42 23.61
N SER A 55 4.96 7.98 22.78
CA SER A 55 5.10 8.48 21.43
C SER A 55 3.96 7.98 20.53
N PRO A 56 3.44 8.82 19.61
CA PRO A 56 2.53 8.33 18.58
C PRO A 56 3.22 7.41 17.57
N LEU A 57 4.56 7.48 17.46
CA LEU A 57 5.35 6.75 16.46
C LEU A 57 5.88 5.43 17.05
N GLY A 58 5.05 4.39 16.99
CA GLY A 58 5.41 3.03 17.39
C GLY A 58 6.08 2.20 16.29
N HIS A 59 6.50 0.98 16.64
CA HIS A 59 7.06 0.00 15.68
C HIS A 59 6.06 -0.51 14.65
N HIS A 60 4.78 -0.20 14.85
CA HIS A 60 3.70 -0.39 13.89
C HIS A 60 2.84 0.90 13.89
N PRO A 61 2.40 1.39 12.71
CA PRO A 61 1.49 2.52 12.63
C PRO A 61 0.18 2.28 13.36
N ASP A 62 -0.29 3.29 14.08
CA ASP A 62 -1.62 3.35 14.68
C ASP A 62 -2.38 4.53 14.07
N ARG A 63 -3.49 4.26 13.37
CA ARG A 63 -4.32 5.28 12.73
C ARG A 63 -4.93 6.30 13.71
N LEU A 64 -5.05 5.94 14.98
CA LEU A 64 -5.60 6.85 16.01
C LEU A 64 -4.54 7.83 16.53
N LEU A 65 -3.26 7.49 16.39
CA LEU A 65 -2.16 8.28 16.93
C LEU A 65 -1.35 9.01 15.86
N VAL A 66 -1.25 8.46 14.64
CA VAL A 66 -0.39 8.97 13.57
C VAL A 66 -1.24 9.69 12.51
N PRO A 67 -1.18 11.04 12.42
CA PRO A 67 -1.84 11.77 11.34
C PRO A 67 -1.38 11.28 9.96
N GLY A 68 -2.32 11.02 9.07
CA GLY A 68 -2.06 10.48 7.73
C GLY A 68 -1.99 8.95 7.66
N ALA A 69 -1.92 8.22 8.78
CA ALA A 69 -2.03 6.77 8.78
C ALA A 69 -3.49 6.33 8.61
N GLU A 70 -3.79 5.61 7.53
CA GLU A 70 -5.15 5.17 7.24
C GLU A 70 -5.61 4.00 8.14
N ILE A 71 -4.68 3.11 8.47
CA ILE A 71 -4.94 1.88 9.22
C ILE A 71 -3.95 1.71 10.37
N GLY A 72 -4.42 1.06 11.44
CA GLY A 72 -3.52 0.38 12.36
C GLY A 72 -3.01 -0.90 11.69
N SER A 73 -1.70 -1.09 11.62
CA SER A 73 -1.09 -2.25 10.95
C SER A 73 -0.16 -3.02 11.90
N GLY A 74 0.47 -4.09 11.42
CA GLY A 74 1.44 -4.90 12.17
C GLY A 74 1.16 -6.39 12.17
N SER A 75 -0.11 -6.77 12.06
CA SER A 75 -0.48 -8.13 11.68
C SER A 75 -0.40 -8.24 10.15
N LEU A 76 0.52 -9.08 9.67
CA LEU A 76 0.69 -9.37 8.25
C LEU A 76 -0.63 -9.86 7.64
N GLY A 77 -0.87 -9.49 6.39
CA GLY A 77 -2.00 -10.00 5.60
C GLY A 77 -3.30 -9.21 5.73
N HIS A 78 -3.41 -8.23 6.63
CA HIS A 78 -4.65 -7.49 6.82
C HIS A 78 -4.84 -6.28 5.88
N GLY A 79 -3.77 -5.60 5.47
CA GLY A 79 -3.92 -4.32 4.77
C GLY A 79 -4.52 -4.45 3.37
N LEU A 80 -4.23 -5.52 2.61
CA LEU A 80 -4.83 -5.73 1.29
C LEU A 80 -6.34 -6.06 1.37
N PRO A 81 -6.82 -6.96 2.25
CA PRO A 81 -8.25 -7.11 2.52
C PRO A 81 -8.93 -5.80 2.97
N LEU A 82 -8.27 -5.02 3.84
CA LEU A 82 -8.78 -3.70 4.23
C LEU A 82 -8.87 -2.74 3.04
N ALA A 83 -7.90 -2.77 2.12
CA ALA A 83 -7.92 -1.96 0.90
C ALA A 83 -9.09 -2.36 -0.02
N VAL A 84 -9.35 -3.67 -0.18
CA VAL A 84 -10.52 -4.19 -0.90
C VAL A 84 -11.81 -3.64 -0.28
N GLY A 85 -11.98 -3.77 1.05
CA GLY A 85 -13.13 -3.24 1.76
C GLY A 85 -13.28 -1.72 1.62
N THR A 86 -12.16 -1.00 1.63
CA THR A 86 -12.14 0.47 1.46
C THR A 86 -12.65 0.87 0.08
N VAL A 87 -12.20 0.21 -0.99
CA VAL A 87 -12.70 0.46 -2.35
C VAL A 87 -14.20 0.20 -2.45
N LEU A 88 -14.68 -0.92 -1.91
CA LEU A 88 -16.10 -1.26 -1.91
C LEU A 88 -16.92 -0.21 -1.14
N GLY A 89 -16.42 0.24 0.02
CA GLY A 89 -17.07 1.28 0.81
C GLY A 89 -17.13 2.64 0.11
N LEU A 90 -16.08 3.03 -0.62
CA LEU A 90 -16.08 4.25 -1.44
C LEU A 90 -17.09 4.15 -2.59
N ARG A 91 -17.13 3.02 -3.31
CA ARG A 91 -18.11 2.78 -4.37
C ARG A 91 -19.55 2.82 -3.86
N ALA A 92 -19.81 2.24 -2.69
CA ALA A 92 -21.13 2.29 -2.07
C ALA A 92 -21.58 3.73 -1.73
N GLN A 93 -20.64 4.65 -1.54
CA GLN A 93 -20.89 6.09 -1.34
C GLN A 93 -20.96 6.88 -2.66
N GLY A 94 -20.86 6.22 -3.82
CA GLY A 94 -20.81 6.87 -5.14
C GLY A 94 -19.44 7.49 -5.47
N LEU A 95 -18.39 7.20 -4.69
CA LEU A 95 -17.05 7.72 -4.89
C LEU A 95 -16.21 6.73 -5.72
N THR A 96 -16.20 6.93 -7.03
CA THR A 96 -15.47 6.06 -7.99
C THR A 96 -14.10 6.61 -8.40
N GLU A 97 -13.84 7.89 -8.17
CA GLU A 97 -12.58 8.56 -8.51
C GLU A 97 -11.43 8.34 -7.50
N PRO A 98 -11.66 8.27 -6.18
CA PRO A 98 -10.57 8.11 -5.22
C PRO A 98 -9.89 6.75 -5.36
N ARG A 99 -8.56 6.74 -5.32
CA ARG A 99 -7.76 5.51 -5.39
C ARG A 99 -7.36 5.04 -4.00
N VAL A 100 -7.31 3.73 -3.82
CA VAL A 100 -6.82 3.08 -2.61
C VAL A 100 -5.51 2.39 -2.93
N TRP A 101 -4.44 2.87 -2.31
CA TRP A 101 -3.09 2.34 -2.43
C TRP A 101 -2.78 1.48 -1.22
N VAL A 102 -2.20 0.32 -1.44
CA VAL A 102 -1.70 -0.55 -0.36
C VAL A 102 -0.29 -1.02 -0.68
N LEU A 103 0.59 -0.89 0.31
CA LEU A 103 1.97 -1.37 0.22
C LEU A 103 2.10 -2.65 1.06
N VAL A 104 2.39 -3.76 0.39
CA VAL A 104 2.58 -5.09 0.99
C VAL A 104 4.03 -5.56 0.81
N GLY A 105 4.49 -6.43 1.72
CA GLY A 105 5.75 -7.18 1.52
C GLY A 105 5.50 -8.48 0.76
N ASP A 106 6.51 -9.02 0.10
CA ASP A 106 6.45 -10.34 -0.53
C ASP A 106 6.15 -11.48 0.46
N ALA A 107 6.79 -11.50 1.64
CA ALA A 107 6.52 -12.50 2.67
C ALA A 107 5.11 -12.39 3.26
N GLU A 108 4.53 -11.18 3.22
CA GLU A 108 3.14 -10.97 3.61
C GLU A 108 2.18 -11.71 2.67
N LEU A 109 2.57 -11.95 1.42
CA LEU A 109 1.74 -12.68 0.45
C LEU A 109 1.60 -14.18 0.77
N ASP A 110 2.37 -14.72 1.72
CA ASP A 110 2.15 -16.08 2.22
C ASP A 110 0.89 -16.18 3.12
N GLU A 111 0.34 -15.04 3.57
CA GLU A 111 -0.89 -15.01 4.38
C GLU A 111 -2.14 -15.29 3.53
N GLY A 112 -2.99 -16.21 4.02
CA GLY A 112 -4.20 -16.64 3.30
C GLY A 112 -5.19 -15.51 3.02
N SER A 113 -5.26 -14.50 3.89
CA SER A 113 -6.12 -13.33 3.68
C SER A 113 -5.73 -12.52 2.43
N ASN A 114 -4.44 -12.45 2.09
CA ASN A 114 -4.00 -11.83 0.84
C ASN A 114 -4.43 -12.66 -0.37
N HIS A 115 -4.38 -13.98 -0.28
CA HIS A 115 -4.87 -14.86 -1.34
C HIS A 115 -6.37 -14.63 -1.61
N GLU A 116 -7.19 -14.56 -0.57
CA GLU A 116 -8.62 -14.27 -0.67
C GLU A 116 -8.88 -12.89 -1.31
N ALA A 117 -8.18 -11.86 -0.85
CA ALA A 117 -8.31 -10.51 -1.38
C ALA A 117 -7.93 -10.42 -2.87
N ILE A 118 -6.86 -11.12 -3.28
CA ILE A 118 -6.39 -11.16 -4.66
C ILE A 118 -7.38 -11.89 -5.56
N ALA A 119 -7.87 -13.05 -5.11
CA ALA A 119 -8.86 -13.84 -5.82
C ALA A 119 -10.19 -13.09 -6.01
N HIS A 120 -10.56 -12.23 -5.06
CA HIS A 120 -11.79 -11.44 -5.14
C HIS A 120 -11.66 -10.18 -6.02
N ALA A 121 -10.62 -9.37 -5.82
CA ALA A 121 -10.58 -8.01 -6.37
C ALA A 121 -10.50 -7.96 -7.90
N GLY A 122 -9.87 -8.95 -8.52
CA GLY A 122 -9.73 -9.02 -9.97
C GLY A 122 -11.07 -9.27 -10.68
N PRO A 123 -11.79 -10.37 -10.38
CA PRO A 123 -13.15 -10.61 -10.91
C PRO A 123 -14.15 -9.50 -10.54
N ALA A 124 -13.98 -8.85 -9.39
CA ALA A 124 -14.81 -7.72 -8.97
C ALA A 124 -14.48 -6.40 -9.70
N GLY A 125 -13.45 -6.38 -10.56
CA GLY A 125 -13.07 -5.19 -11.34
C GLY A 125 -12.78 -3.98 -10.47
N LEU A 126 -12.04 -4.16 -9.37
CA LEU A 126 -11.72 -3.09 -8.41
C LEU A 126 -10.63 -2.16 -8.97
N GLU A 127 -10.92 -1.45 -10.05
CA GLU A 127 -9.98 -0.54 -10.74
C GLU A 127 -9.37 0.53 -9.84
N GLN A 128 -10.06 0.97 -8.77
CA GLN A 128 -9.54 1.93 -7.79
C GLN A 128 -8.44 1.35 -6.89
N LEU A 129 -8.22 0.04 -6.90
CA LEU A 129 -7.25 -0.65 -6.05
C LEU A 129 -5.88 -0.72 -6.72
N HIS A 130 -4.89 -0.15 -6.06
CA HIS A 130 -3.49 -0.18 -6.45
C HIS A 130 -2.65 -0.84 -5.36
N THR A 131 -1.98 -1.94 -5.71
CA THR A 131 -1.11 -2.70 -4.81
C THR A 131 0.34 -2.52 -5.23
N LEU A 132 1.17 -2.00 -4.33
CA LEU A 132 2.62 -2.01 -4.44
C LEU A 132 3.16 -3.17 -3.61
N VAL A 133 3.80 -4.13 -4.26
CA VAL A 133 4.48 -5.24 -3.60
C VAL A 133 5.97 -4.93 -3.54
N ILE A 134 6.57 -4.97 -2.35
CA ILE A 134 8.03 -4.94 -2.20
C ILE A 134 8.55 -6.38 -2.23
N ASP A 135 9.26 -6.72 -3.31
CA ASP A 135 9.88 -8.02 -3.51
C ASP A 135 11.37 -7.94 -3.16
N ASN A 136 11.71 -8.41 -1.95
CA ASN A 136 13.08 -8.52 -1.44
C ASN A 136 13.48 -9.99 -1.23
N ALA A 137 12.82 -10.91 -1.92
CA ALA A 137 13.04 -12.36 -1.85
C ALA A 137 13.01 -12.92 -0.41
N SER A 138 12.13 -12.40 0.45
CA SER A 138 11.98 -12.84 1.84
C SER A 138 10.80 -13.77 2.10
N ALA A 139 9.94 -14.00 1.11
CA ALA A 139 8.84 -14.95 1.20
C ALA A 139 9.32 -16.39 1.48
N THR A 140 8.60 -17.11 2.33
CA THR A 140 8.96 -18.48 2.73
C THR A 140 8.51 -19.47 1.67
N HIS A 141 7.27 -19.34 1.21
CA HIS A 141 6.74 -20.20 0.14
C HIS A 141 7.04 -19.59 -1.22
N GLY A 142 6.80 -18.28 -1.36
CA GLY A 142 6.96 -17.56 -2.62
C GLY A 142 6.05 -18.12 -3.71
N TRP A 143 6.00 -17.44 -4.85
CA TRP A 143 5.08 -17.80 -5.93
C TRP A 143 5.81 -18.27 -7.18
N PRO A 144 5.67 -19.56 -7.56
CA PRO A 144 6.19 -20.06 -8.83
C PRO A 144 5.66 -19.23 -10.00
N GLY A 145 6.55 -18.86 -10.94
CA GLY A 145 6.24 -17.95 -12.03
C GLY A 145 6.39 -16.46 -11.69
N GLY A 146 6.70 -16.14 -10.42
CA GLY A 146 6.88 -14.77 -9.94
C GLY A 146 5.58 -14.11 -9.49
N ILE A 147 5.71 -13.09 -8.65
CA ILE A 147 4.56 -12.47 -7.97
C ILE A 147 3.52 -11.93 -8.97
N ALA A 148 3.97 -11.18 -9.99
CA ALA A 148 3.10 -10.58 -11.00
C ALA A 148 2.20 -11.61 -11.71
N SER A 149 2.73 -12.79 -12.03
CA SER A 149 1.98 -13.84 -12.73
C SER A 149 0.74 -14.33 -11.97
N ARG A 150 0.79 -14.31 -10.63
CA ARG A 150 -0.35 -14.71 -9.78
C ARG A 150 -1.44 -13.66 -9.74
N PHE A 151 -1.05 -12.39 -9.68
CA PHE A 151 -1.99 -11.29 -9.83
C PHE A 151 -2.67 -11.34 -11.21
N GLU A 152 -1.92 -11.57 -12.28
CA GLU A 152 -2.45 -11.72 -13.64
C GLU A 152 -3.43 -12.90 -13.75
N ALA A 153 -3.08 -14.05 -13.18
CA ALA A 153 -3.96 -15.22 -13.14
C ALA A 153 -5.27 -14.95 -12.39
N ALA A 154 -5.27 -14.02 -11.44
CA ALA A 154 -6.44 -13.54 -10.72
C ALA A 154 -7.16 -12.37 -11.41
N GLY A 155 -6.80 -11.99 -12.64
CA GLY A 155 -7.49 -10.94 -13.41
C GLY A 155 -6.94 -9.52 -13.20
N TRP A 156 -5.83 -9.34 -12.48
CA TRP A 156 -5.23 -8.03 -12.22
C TRP A 156 -4.31 -7.59 -13.34
N SER A 157 -4.19 -6.29 -13.59
CA SER A 157 -3.05 -5.76 -14.34
C SER A 157 -1.81 -5.81 -13.44
N ALA A 158 -0.75 -6.51 -13.84
CA ALA A 158 0.47 -6.60 -13.05
C ALA A 158 1.71 -6.23 -13.86
N VAL A 159 2.74 -5.71 -13.20
CA VAL A 159 4.06 -5.48 -13.79
C VAL A 159 5.13 -5.57 -12.71
N THR A 160 6.31 -6.08 -13.06
CA THR A 160 7.50 -6.06 -12.21
C THR A 160 8.47 -5.00 -12.71
N VAL A 161 8.98 -4.15 -11.82
CA VAL A 161 9.95 -3.09 -12.11
C VAL A 161 11.08 -3.07 -11.07
N ASP A 162 12.18 -2.38 -11.40
CA ASP A 162 13.23 -2.07 -10.42
C ASP A 162 12.69 -1.06 -9.39
N GLY A 163 12.74 -1.42 -8.11
CA GLY A 163 12.27 -0.59 -7.00
C GLY A 163 13.14 0.64 -6.73
N ARG A 164 14.29 0.78 -7.38
CA ARG A 164 15.13 1.99 -7.33
C ARG A 164 15.00 2.90 -8.55
N ASP A 165 14.35 2.44 -9.61
CA ASP A 165 14.07 3.27 -10.78
C ASP A 165 12.78 4.05 -10.55
N HIS A 166 12.93 5.31 -10.14
CA HIS A 166 11.81 6.19 -9.84
C HIS A 166 10.92 6.47 -11.07
N GLU A 167 11.49 6.49 -12.28
CA GLU A 167 10.71 6.72 -13.50
C GLU A 167 9.97 5.45 -13.94
N ALA A 168 10.60 4.27 -13.81
CA ALA A 168 9.90 3.00 -14.04
C ALA A 168 8.75 2.80 -13.05
N LEU A 169 8.95 3.12 -11.77
CA LEU A 169 7.89 3.10 -10.77
C LEU A 169 6.77 4.08 -11.11
N TYR A 170 7.10 5.33 -11.44
CA TYR A 170 6.10 6.32 -11.82
C TYR A 170 5.29 5.90 -13.06
N ALA A 171 5.96 5.42 -14.10
CA ALA A 171 5.31 4.90 -15.30
C ALA A 171 4.40 3.71 -14.95
N ALA A 172 4.86 2.78 -14.10
CA ALA A 172 4.06 1.64 -13.65
C ALA A 172 2.85 2.05 -12.79
N PHE A 173 2.96 3.10 -11.98
CA PHE A 173 1.88 3.62 -11.14
C PHE A 173 0.81 4.39 -11.91
N THR A 174 1.17 4.95 -13.07
CA THR A 174 0.31 5.84 -13.87
C THR A 174 -0.19 5.22 -15.17
N ALA A 175 0.33 4.05 -15.55
CA ALA A 175 -0.13 3.32 -16.73
C ALA A 175 -1.64 2.97 -16.62
N PRO A 176 -2.45 3.19 -17.67
CA PRO A 176 -3.86 2.80 -17.67
C PRO A 176 -4.09 1.29 -17.49
N HIS A 177 -5.11 0.91 -16.73
CA HIS A 177 -5.51 -0.47 -16.49
C HIS A 177 -7.05 -0.62 -16.38
N PRO A 178 -7.81 -0.25 -17.42
CA PRO A 178 -9.26 -0.12 -17.35
C PRO A 178 -9.93 -1.44 -16.92
N GLY A 179 -10.87 -1.33 -15.98
CA GLY A 179 -11.69 -2.44 -15.47
C GLY A 179 -10.94 -3.44 -14.59
N ARG A 180 -9.67 -3.21 -14.25
CA ARG A 180 -8.84 -4.16 -13.49
C ARG A 180 -8.12 -3.45 -12.34
N PRO A 181 -7.99 -4.11 -11.17
CA PRO A 181 -7.05 -3.63 -10.15
C PRO A 181 -5.61 -3.75 -10.64
N ARG A 182 -4.71 -2.96 -10.05
CA ARG A 182 -3.29 -2.85 -10.45
C ARG A 182 -2.37 -3.41 -9.39
N ALA A 183 -1.41 -4.23 -9.79
CA ALA A 183 -0.28 -4.67 -8.97
C ALA A 183 1.04 -4.19 -9.61
N VAL A 184 1.89 -3.52 -8.83
CA VAL A 184 3.25 -3.18 -9.22
C VAL A 184 4.18 -3.88 -8.25
N VAL A 185 4.98 -4.82 -8.75
CA VAL A 185 5.99 -5.55 -8.00
C VAL A 185 7.31 -4.80 -8.14
N ALA A 186 7.74 -4.13 -7.07
CA ALA A 186 9.01 -3.44 -7.01
C ALA A 186 10.07 -4.41 -6.45
N ARG A 187 10.96 -4.87 -7.33
CA ARG A 187 12.10 -5.69 -6.91
C ARG A 187 13.15 -4.80 -6.27
N VAL A 188 13.55 -5.15 -5.06
CA VAL A 188 14.64 -4.50 -4.32
C VAL A 188 15.68 -5.54 -3.94
N GLU A 189 16.73 -5.13 -3.24
CA GLU A 189 17.80 -6.05 -2.86
C GLU A 189 17.28 -7.14 -1.91
N PRO A 190 17.78 -8.37 -2.06
CA PRO A 190 17.40 -9.46 -1.18
C PRO A 190 17.65 -9.13 0.29
N LYS A 191 16.75 -9.58 1.15
CA LYS A 191 16.99 -9.60 2.60
C LYS A 191 18.15 -10.56 2.88
N HIS A 192 19.26 -10.04 3.40
CA HIS A 192 20.43 -10.81 3.81
C HIS A 192 20.12 -11.81 4.93
#